data_AF-A0A1C5ZFN3-F1
#
_entry.id   AF-A0A1C5ZFN3-F1
#
_cell.length_a   1.000
_cell.length_b   1.000
_cell.length_c   1.000
_cell.angle_alpha   90.00
_cell.angle_beta   90.00
_cell.angle_gamma   90.00
#
_symmetry.space_group_name_H-M   'P 1'
#
loop_
_entity.id
_entity.type
_entity.pdbx_description
1 polymer ?
#
loop_
_entity_poly.entity_id
_entity_poly.type
_entity_poly.pdbx_seq_one_letter_code
_entity_poly.pdbx_strand_id
1 'polypeptide(L)'
;MDDTFTLYDLKVEVVAGDRPMVCSHKVGDYFLVQGENLVFPKETSFSMYSLSAILPLLPAKERPLDPNDWMLSDAEIACPDPNCGARFKITRVGKRIQSHGQCTVVPLMRPDAGKYHEN
;
A
#
# COMPACT_ATOMS: atom_id res chain seq x y z
N MET A 1 9.39 14.83 23.07
CA MET A 1 9.85 13.46 22.78
C MET A 1 9.52 13.20 21.33
N ASP A 2 10.43 12.62 20.55
CA ASP A 2 10.14 12.32 19.15
C ASP A 2 9.15 11.14 19.08
N ASP A 3 7.94 11.41 18.59
CA ASP A 3 6.85 10.45 18.39
C ASP A 3 6.58 10.19 16.90
N THR A 4 7.55 10.53 16.05
CA THR A 4 7.41 10.42 14.61
C THR A 4 7.79 9.05 14.07
N PHE A 5 7.20 8.68 12.93
CA PHE A 5 7.55 7.49 12.16
C PHE A 5 7.47 7.80 10.65
N THR A 6 8.16 6.98 9.86
CA THR A 6 8.20 7.15 8.40
C THR A 6 7.32 6.12 7.70
N LEU A 7 6.49 6.59 6.78
CA LEU A 7 5.85 5.80 5.73
C LEU A 7 6.33 6.25 4.35
N TYR A 8 5.97 5.49 3.34
CA TYR A 8 6.08 5.85 1.95
C TYR A 8 4.70 5.98 1.33
N ASP A 9 4.43 7.11 0.68
CA ASP A 9 3.28 7.21 -0.21
C ASP A 9 3.48 6.27 -1.39
N LEU A 10 2.41 5.60 -1.81
CA LEU A 10 2.44 4.61 -2.89
C LEU A 10 1.70 5.12 -4.12
N LYS A 11 2.16 4.70 -5.29
CA LYS A 11 1.39 4.69 -6.53
C LYS A 11 1.10 3.24 -6.88
N VAL A 12 -0.17 2.91 -7.06
CA VAL A 12 -0.60 1.62 -7.59
C VAL A 12 -1.09 1.83 -9.00
N GLU A 13 -0.38 1.27 -9.97
CA GLU A 13 -0.61 1.47 -11.40
C GLU A 13 -0.94 0.15 -12.10
N VAL A 14 -1.93 0.17 -12.99
CA VAL A 14 -2.25 -0.94 -13.87
C VAL A 14 -1.17 -1.04 -14.95
N VAL A 15 -0.52 -2.20 -15.02
CA VAL A 15 0.42 -2.56 -16.09
C VAL A 15 -0.01 -3.87 -16.76
N ALA A 16 0.42 -4.07 -18.00
CA ALA A 16 0.14 -5.30 -18.74
C ALA A 16 1.16 -6.38 -18.38
N GLY A 17 0.68 -7.58 -18.09
CA GLY A 17 1.50 -8.79 -18.07
C GLY A 17 1.45 -9.54 -19.40
N ASP A 18 1.74 -10.84 -19.36
CA ASP A 18 1.92 -11.66 -20.57
C ASP A 18 0.61 -12.22 -21.17
N ARG A 19 -0.54 -11.90 -20.59
CA ARG A 19 -1.86 -12.38 -21.03
C ARG A 19 -2.78 -11.23 -21.44
N PRO A 20 -3.83 -11.48 -22.23
CA PRO A 20 -4.85 -10.48 -22.51
C PRO A 20 -5.50 -9.94 -21.23
N MET A 21 -5.80 -8.64 -21.20
CA MET A 21 -6.56 -8.03 -20.12
C MET A 21 -8.05 -8.19 -20.42
N VAL A 22 -8.75 -9.03 -19.65
CA VAL A 22 -10.19 -9.33 -19.87
C VAL A 22 -11.11 -8.59 -18.90
N CYS A 23 -10.57 -8.03 -17.81
CA CYS A 23 -11.30 -7.12 -16.92
C CYS A 23 -11.30 -5.69 -17.47
N SER A 24 -12.04 -4.77 -16.83
CA SER A 24 -12.15 -3.36 -17.21
C SER A 24 -10.89 -2.51 -16.96
N HIS A 25 -9.76 -3.14 -16.64
CA HIS A 25 -8.49 -2.46 -16.37
C HIS A 25 -7.93 -1.81 -17.64
N LYS A 26 -7.40 -0.59 -17.53
CA LYS A 26 -6.65 0.05 -18.61
C LYS A 26 -5.24 0.35 -18.14
N VAL A 27 -4.25 0.03 -18.97
CA VAL A 27 -2.84 0.31 -18.66
C VAL A 27 -2.68 1.81 -18.39
N GLY A 28 -1.98 2.14 -17.31
CA GLY A 28 -1.78 3.51 -16.86
C GLY A 28 -2.92 4.09 -16.01
N ASP A 29 -4.02 3.38 -15.80
CA ASP A 29 -4.94 3.69 -14.70
C ASP A 29 -4.20 3.50 -13.37
N TYR A 30 -4.41 4.42 -12.42
CA TYR A 30 -3.73 4.35 -11.14
C TYR A 30 -4.51 5.08 -10.04
N PHE A 31 -4.16 4.74 -8.80
CA PHE A 31 -4.49 5.52 -7.62
C PHE A 31 -3.24 5.70 -6.76
N LEU A 32 -3.29 6.67 -5.86
CA LEU A 32 -2.25 6.93 -4.88
C LEU A 32 -2.71 6.45 -3.51
N VAL A 33 -1.76 6.03 -2.69
CA VAL A 33 -1.93 5.80 -1.26
C VAL A 33 -1.14 6.89 -0.55
N GLN A 34 -1.83 7.75 0.19
CA GLN A 34 -1.26 8.91 0.87
C GLN A 34 -1.61 8.84 2.36
N GLY A 35 -0.70 8.29 3.16
CA GLY A 35 -1.06 7.81 4.49
C GLY A 35 -2.18 6.77 4.38
N GLU A 36 -3.26 6.88 5.16
CA GLU A 36 -4.37 5.93 5.05
C GLU A 36 -5.29 6.10 3.83
N ASN A 37 -5.12 7.17 3.04
CA ASN A 37 -6.11 7.55 2.03
C ASN A 37 -5.80 7.00 0.64
N LEU A 38 -6.81 6.42 0.00
CA LEU A 38 -6.78 6.12 -1.44
C LEU A 38 -7.23 7.34 -2.23
N VAL A 39 -6.35 7.87 -3.07
CA VAL A 39 -6.60 9.07 -3.87
C VAL A 39 -6.65 8.70 -5.35
N PHE A 40 -7.77 9.00 -6.01
CA PHE A 40 -8.00 8.76 -7.43
C PHE A 40 -7.90 10.10 -8.18
N PRO A 41 -6.72 10.45 -8.75
CA PRO A 41 -6.48 11.78 -9.32
C PRO A 41 -7.13 12.00 -10.69
N LYS A 42 -7.62 10.94 -11.32
CA LYS A 42 -8.45 10.97 -12.52
C LYS A 42 -9.83 10.44 -12.16
N GLU A 43 -10.86 10.82 -12.91
CA GLU A 43 -12.17 10.16 -12.87
C GLU A 43 -12.08 8.74 -13.48
N THR A 44 -11.28 7.89 -12.84
CA THR A 44 -11.11 6.49 -13.16
C THR A 44 -11.76 5.66 -12.06
N SER A 45 -12.34 4.53 -12.44
CA SER A 45 -12.90 3.57 -11.52
C SER A 45 -11.96 2.37 -11.41
N PHE A 46 -11.81 1.84 -10.21
CA PHE A 46 -11.05 0.61 -9.96
C PHE A 46 -12.01 -0.52 -9.60
N SER A 47 -11.72 -1.72 -10.10
CA SER A 47 -12.50 -2.91 -9.75
C SER A 47 -12.44 -3.15 -8.24
N MET A 48 -13.61 -3.30 -7.61
CA MET A 48 -13.74 -3.66 -6.20
C MET A 48 -12.99 -4.96 -5.88
N TYR A 49 -13.06 -5.97 -6.77
CA TYR A 49 -12.37 -7.24 -6.59
C TYR A 49 -10.85 -7.06 -6.64
N SER A 50 -10.36 -6.25 -7.57
CA SER A 50 -8.93 -5.96 -7.69
C SER A 50 -8.42 -5.18 -6.48
N LEU A 51 -9.19 -4.19 -5.99
CA LEU A 51 -8.89 -3.50 -4.74
C LEU A 51 -8.83 -4.48 -3.56
N SER A 52 -9.82 -5.36 -3.40
CA SER A 52 -9.82 -6.35 -2.31
C SER A 52 -8.59 -7.25 -2.30
N ALA A 53 -8.03 -7.58 -3.48
CA ALA A 53 -6.84 -8.41 -3.60
C ALA A 53 -5.55 -7.66 -3.22
N ILE A 54 -5.45 -6.36 -3.48
CA ILE A 54 -4.22 -5.59 -3.27
C ILE A 54 -4.19 -4.83 -1.94
N LEU A 55 -5.36 -4.46 -1.39
CA LEU A 55 -5.47 -3.69 -0.15
C LEU A 55 -4.67 -4.30 1.03
N PRO A 56 -4.69 -5.63 1.26
CA PRO A 56 -3.93 -6.23 2.36
C PRO A 56 -2.41 -6.02 2.28
N LEU A 57 -1.87 -5.74 1.09
CA LEU A 57 -0.43 -5.60 0.87
C LEU A 57 0.06 -4.16 1.04
N LEU A 58 -0.83 -3.16 0.89
CA LEU A 58 -0.44 -1.74 0.87
C LEU A 58 0.20 -1.28 2.18
N PRO A 59 -0.34 -1.58 3.39
CA PRO A 59 0.27 -1.11 4.63
C PRO A 59 1.69 -1.61 4.84
N ALA A 60 1.98 -2.85 4.42
CA ALA A 60 3.33 -3.40 4.47
C ALA A 60 4.25 -2.67 3.48
N LYS A 61 3.77 -2.40 2.26
CA LYS A 61 4.53 -1.68 1.21
C LYS A 61 4.84 -0.23 1.58
N GLU A 62 3.99 0.43 2.37
CA GLU A 62 4.23 1.77 2.92
C GLU A 62 5.37 1.81 3.94
N ARG A 63 5.71 0.70 4.60
CA ARG A 63 6.70 0.69 5.69
C ARG A 63 8.12 0.47 5.15
N PRO A 64 9.16 0.89 5.86
CA PRO A 64 10.51 0.36 5.62
C PRO A 64 10.48 -1.17 5.66
N LEU A 65 11.12 -1.80 4.68
CA LEU A 65 11.19 -3.26 4.54
C LEU A 65 12.65 -3.70 4.49
N ASP A 66 12.92 -4.92 4.94
CA ASP A 66 14.25 -5.51 4.90
C ASP A 66 14.72 -5.73 3.44
N PRO A 67 15.99 -5.45 3.10
CA PRO A 67 16.52 -5.67 1.76
C PRO A 67 16.46 -7.12 1.26
N ASN A 68 16.38 -8.10 2.16
CA ASN A 68 16.34 -9.52 1.82
C ASN A 68 14.92 -10.12 1.86
N ASP A 69 13.90 -9.33 2.19
CA ASP A 69 12.51 -9.78 2.16
C ASP A 69 11.94 -9.59 0.74
N TRP A 70 11.27 -10.62 0.22
CA TRP A 70 10.57 -10.58 -1.06
C TRP A 70 9.53 -9.44 -1.11
N MET A 71 8.98 -9.06 0.04
CA MET A 71 8.08 -7.90 0.15
C MET A 71 8.74 -6.59 -0.27
N LEU A 72 10.07 -6.46 -0.29
CA LEU A 72 10.74 -5.29 -0.86
C LEU A 72 10.83 -5.38 -2.39
N SER A 73 11.26 -6.52 -2.93
CA SER A 73 11.54 -6.70 -4.36
C SER A 73 10.29 -6.83 -5.22
N ASP A 74 9.29 -7.59 -4.74
CA ASP A 74 8.18 -8.05 -5.57
C ASP A 74 7.08 -7.00 -5.61
N ALA A 75 7.12 -6.13 -6.61
CA ALA A 75 6.26 -4.95 -6.69
C ALA A 75 4.98 -5.13 -7.52
N GLU A 76 4.83 -6.24 -8.24
CA GLU A 76 3.72 -6.46 -9.18
C GLU A 76 2.77 -7.55 -8.69
N ILE A 77 1.51 -7.18 -8.47
CA ILE A 77 0.48 -8.10 -7.98
C ILE A 77 -0.45 -8.48 -9.13
N ALA A 78 -0.77 -9.77 -9.24
CA ALA A 78 -1.67 -10.27 -10.28
C ALA A 78 -3.11 -9.76 -10.10
N CYS A 79 -3.84 -9.60 -11.21
CA CYS A 79 -5.30 -9.55 -11.16
C CYS A 79 -5.84 -10.83 -10.48
N PRO A 80 -6.84 -10.73 -9.59
CA PRO A 80 -7.42 -11.91 -8.96
C PRO A 80 -8.21 -12.81 -9.94
N ASP A 81 -8.62 -12.29 -11.10
CA ASP A 81 -9.15 -13.13 -12.19
C ASP A 81 -7.98 -13.86 -12.88
N PRO A 82 -7.93 -15.21 -12.83
CA PRO A 82 -6.82 -15.98 -13.39
C PRO A 82 -6.68 -15.87 -14.92
N ASN A 83 -7.73 -15.43 -15.62
CA ASN A 83 -7.72 -15.25 -17.07
C ASN A 83 -7.31 -13.83 -17.48
N CYS A 84 -7.17 -12.90 -16.53
CA CYS A 84 -6.79 -11.53 -16.79
C CYS A 84 -5.28 -11.34 -16.63
N GLY A 85 -4.62 -10.85 -17.67
CA GLY A 85 -3.19 -10.53 -17.65
C GLY A 85 -2.84 -9.19 -17.02
N ALA A 86 -3.79 -8.48 -16.41
CA ALA A 86 -3.49 -7.23 -15.72
C ALA A 86 -2.61 -7.50 -14.49
N ARG A 87 -1.67 -6.58 -14.24
CA ARG A 87 -0.87 -6.52 -13.01
C ARG A 87 -1.03 -5.15 -12.36
N PHE A 88 -0.82 -5.08 -11.05
CA PHE A 88 -0.82 -3.85 -10.29
C PHE A 88 0.57 -3.59 -9.73
N LYS A 89 1.27 -2.63 -10.31
CA LYS A 89 2.61 -2.24 -9.90
C LYS A 89 2.53 -1.23 -8.76
N ILE A 90 3.12 -1.59 -7.62
CA ILE A 90 3.20 -0.77 -6.43
C ILE A 90 4.57 -0.08 -6.39
N THR A 91 4.58 1.25 -6.44
CA THR A 91 5.82 2.06 -6.41
C THR A 91 5.77 3.01 -5.23
N ARG A 92 6.86 3.11 -4.46
CA ARG A 92 7.03 4.16 -3.45
C ARG A 92 7.35 5.48 -4.16
N VAL A 93 6.54 6.50 -3.95
CA VAL A 93 6.64 7.78 -4.70
C VAL A 93 7.01 8.97 -3.82
N GLY A 94 7.00 8.83 -2.50
CA GLY A 94 7.44 9.87 -1.58
C GLY A 94 7.62 9.34 -0.17
N LYS A 95 8.51 9.94 0.62
CA LYS A 95 8.57 9.69 2.06
C LYS A 95 7.58 10.61 2.77
N ARG A 96 6.84 10.04 3.72
CA ARG A 96 5.92 10.75 4.59
C ARG A 96 6.35 10.55 6.04
N ILE A 97 6.50 11.65 6.76
CA ILE A 97 6.67 11.61 8.21
C ILE A 97 5.30 11.82 8.84
N GLN A 98 4.95 10.94 9.78
CA GLN A 98 3.74 11.03 10.59
C GLN A 98 4.11 11.05 12.07
N SER A 99 3.20 11.52 12.92
CA SER A 99 3.33 11.48 14.38
C SER A 99 2.27 10.54 14.95
N HIS A 100 2.64 9.74 15.95
CA HIS A 100 1.73 8.82 16.62
C HIS A 100 0.49 9.53 17.18
N GLY A 101 0.68 10.66 17.88
CA GLY A 101 -0.43 11.41 18.47
C GLY A 101 -1.40 12.02 17.45
N GLN A 102 -0.98 12.15 16.19
CA GLN A 102 -1.86 12.57 15.09
C GLN A 102 -2.66 11.40 14.49
N CYS A 103 -2.12 10.18 14.53
CA CYS A 103 -2.75 8.99 13.95
C CYS A 103 -3.66 8.25 14.93
N THR A 104 -3.47 8.42 16.25
CA THR A 104 -4.29 7.73 17.25
C THR A 104 -4.34 8.47 18.58
N VAL A 105 -5.44 8.28 19.31
CA VAL A 105 -5.62 8.78 20.68
C VAL A 105 -5.01 7.86 21.74
N VAL A 106 -4.62 6.63 21.36
CA VAL A 106 -3.97 5.68 22.28
C VAL A 106 -2.60 6.24 22.64
N PRO A 107 -2.22 6.38 23.92
CA PRO A 107 -0.91 6.90 24.29
C PRO A 107 0.23 5.99 23.82
N LEU A 108 1.37 6.59 23.46
CA LEU A 108 2.62 5.83 23.26
C LEU A 108 3.07 5.23 24.60
N MET A 109 2.94 3.91 24.75
CA MET A 109 3.59 3.18 25.84
C MET A 109 5.02 2.86 25.44
N ARG A 110 5.99 3.33 26.21
CA ARG A 110 7.41 2.96 26.06
C ARG A 110 7.83 2.05 27.22
N PRO A 111 8.82 1.16 27.05
CA PRO A 111 9.26 0.20 28.07
C PRO A 111 9.64 0.82 29.43
N ASP A 112 9.95 2.12 29.46
CA ASP A 112 10.26 2.90 30.65
C ASP A 112 9.01 3.22 31.51
N ALA A 113 7.82 3.05 30.94
CA ALA A 113 6.53 3.14 31.63
C ALA A 113 5.96 1.72 31.75
N GLY A 114 6.37 1.02 32.82
CA GLY A 114 6.04 -0.37 33.07
C GLY A 114 4.56 -0.69 32.89
N LYS A 115 4.29 -1.61 31.94
CA LYS A 115 3.28 -2.68 31.92
C LYS A 115 2.95 -2.98 30.45
N TYR A 116 3.60 -4.02 29.93
CA TYR A 116 3.11 -4.72 28.75
C TYR A 116 1.75 -5.35 29.12
N HIS A 117 0.69 -4.95 28.42
CA HIS A 117 -0.45 -5.82 28.21
C HIS A 117 -0.25 -6.41 26.82
N GLU A 118 0.32 -7.61 26.76
CA GLU A 118 0.22 -8.45 25.57
C GLU A 118 -1.27 -8.70 25.32
N ASN A 119 -1.74 -8.37 24.12
CA ASN A 119 -3.07 -8.73 23.65
C ASN A 119 -3.11 -10.22 23.29
#